data_AF-A0A1R3IN95-F1
#
_entry.id   AF-A0A1R3IN95-F1
#
_cell.length_a   1.000
_cell.length_b   1.000
_cell.length_c   1.000
_cell.angle_alpha   90.00
_cell.angle_beta   90.00
_cell.angle_gamma   90.00
#
_symmetry.space_group_name_H-M   'P 1'
#
loop_
_entity.id
_entity.type
_entity.pdbx_description
1 polymer ?
#
loop_
_entity_poly.entity_id
_entity_poly.type
_entity_poly.pdbx_seq_one_letter_code
_entity_poly.pdbx_strand_id
1 'polypeptide(L)'
;MEDDKVNSRDKARIAIMELANMISVPMSLNAVVRLNVPDAIWQGGANTPLSAAQILSLVLPSGGGDAENLQRVLRMLTSYGVFTEHLEDSSSSERKYSLTDIGKTLVTDADGLSYGPYVLQHHQDALMGAWSLVHEAVLDPTTEPFVKANGEPAYSYYGKKPEMNGLMQKAMAGVSVPFMKNVLNSYNGFEGVNKLVDVGGSAGDCLRMILQKHPTVKEAINFDLPEVVAKAPHIPGVIHVGGDMFKSIPAADAIFMKWILTTWTDDECKLIMENCYKALPVGGKLIACEPVLPKESDDSHRTRALLEGDIFVMTIYRAKGKHRTEEEFKQLGLSAGFPHFRAFYFHDFHTVLEFQK
;
A
#
# COMPACT_ATOMS: atom_id res chain seq x y z
N MET A 1 13.32 42.12 9.80
CA MET A 1 13.84 41.79 8.45
C MET A 1 15.13 40.97 8.50
N GLU A 2 16.20 41.40 9.18
CA GLU A 2 17.45 40.63 9.27
C GLU A 2 17.30 39.45 10.25
N ASP A 3 16.71 39.70 11.43
CA ASP A 3 16.38 38.64 12.42
C ASP A 3 15.39 37.60 11.87
N ASP A 4 14.38 38.03 11.10
CA ASP A 4 13.43 37.10 10.45
C ASP A 4 14.13 36.20 9.41
N LYS A 5 15.13 36.75 8.70
CA LYS A 5 15.94 36.00 7.73
C LYS A 5 16.93 35.06 8.39
N VAL A 6 17.49 35.40 9.56
CA VAL A 6 18.35 34.49 10.35
C VAL A 6 17.53 33.33 10.91
N ASN A 7 16.37 33.62 11.52
CA ASN A 7 15.43 32.62 12.05
C ASN A 7 14.93 31.66 10.95
N SER A 8 14.67 32.18 9.74
CA SER A 8 14.30 31.36 8.58
C SER A 8 15.41 30.39 8.14
N ARG A 9 16.68 30.82 8.13
CA ARG A 9 17.82 29.95 7.78
C ARG A 9 18.07 28.86 8.83
N ASP A 10 17.91 29.19 10.11
CA ASP A 10 18.12 28.20 11.17
C ASP A 10 17.04 27.12 11.16
N LYS A 11 15.77 27.48 10.91
CA LYS A 11 14.71 26.49 10.66
C LYS A 11 15.02 25.59 9.46
N ALA A 12 15.50 26.16 8.36
CA ALA A 12 15.88 25.39 7.18
C ALA A 12 17.04 24.41 7.45
N ARG A 13 18.02 24.81 8.27
CA ARG A 13 19.13 23.95 8.70
C ARG A 13 18.65 22.76 9.53
N ILE A 14 17.69 22.96 10.42
CA ILE A 14 17.11 21.86 11.21
C ILE A 14 16.31 20.93 10.29
N ALA A 15 15.51 21.46 9.38
CA ALA A 15 14.71 20.66 8.45
C ALA A 15 15.58 19.76 7.56
N ILE A 16 16.69 20.26 7.01
CA ILE A 16 17.58 19.41 6.19
C ILE A 16 18.29 18.33 7.01
N MET A 17 18.59 18.60 8.30
CA MET A 17 19.13 17.57 9.20
C MET A 17 18.12 16.47 9.49
N GLU A 18 16.83 16.80 9.65
CA GLU A 18 15.77 15.81 9.78
C GLU A 18 15.69 14.92 8.53
N LEU A 19 15.62 15.54 7.34
CA LEU A 19 15.54 14.82 6.06
C LEU A 19 16.74 13.89 5.84
N ALA A 20 17.95 14.34 6.15
CA ALA A 20 19.16 13.53 6.01
C ALA A 20 19.19 12.30 6.93
N ASN A 21 18.49 12.36 8.07
CA ASN A 21 18.43 11.29 9.06
C ASN A 21 17.10 10.51 9.03
N MET A 22 16.23 10.80 8.07
CA MET A 22 14.87 10.26 7.98
C MET A 22 14.84 8.73 7.93
N ILE A 23 15.91 8.06 7.46
CA ILE A 23 16.06 6.60 7.49
C ILE A 23 15.90 6.00 8.90
N SER A 24 16.20 6.78 9.94
CA SER A 24 16.02 6.36 11.34
C SER A 24 14.55 6.09 11.67
N VAL A 25 13.61 6.77 10.99
CA VAL A 25 12.17 6.66 11.24
C VAL A 25 11.63 5.29 10.82
N PRO A 26 11.67 4.90 9.54
CA PRO A 26 11.12 3.63 9.12
C PRO A 26 11.95 2.43 9.63
N MET A 27 13.25 2.58 9.88
CA MET A 27 14.05 1.51 10.48
C MET A 27 13.73 1.28 11.97
N SER A 28 13.34 2.33 12.70
CA SER A 28 12.78 2.17 14.05
C SER A 28 11.43 1.46 13.99
N LEU A 29 10.58 1.81 13.01
CA LEU A 29 9.30 1.14 12.78
C LEU A 29 9.51 -0.35 12.46
N ASN A 30 10.49 -0.67 11.62
CA ASN A 30 10.90 -2.03 11.31
C ASN A 30 11.32 -2.80 12.58
N ALA A 31 12.12 -2.18 13.44
CA ALA A 31 12.60 -2.77 14.68
C ALA A 31 11.45 -3.13 15.63
N VAL A 32 10.51 -2.20 15.88
CA VAL A 32 9.38 -2.47 16.80
C VAL A 32 8.43 -3.53 16.25
N VAL A 33 8.25 -3.60 14.92
CA VAL A 33 7.45 -4.67 14.29
C VAL A 33 8.15 -6.02 14.41
N ARG A 34 9.45 -6.10 14.14
CA ARG A 34 10.24 -7.35 14.30
C ARG A 34 10.26 -7.85 15.74
N LEU A 35 10.29 -6.94 16.71
CA LEU A 35 10.24 -7.25 18.13
C LEU A 35 8.83 -7.52 18.64
N ASN A 36 7.79 -7.42 17.80
CA ASN A 36 6.38 -7.60 18.21
C ASN A 36 5.94 -6.65 19.34
N VAL A 37 6.51 -5.45 19.38
CA VAL A 37 6.24 -4.43 20.41
C VAL A 37 4.80 -3.92 20.37
N PRO A 38 4.19 -3.62 19.20
CA PRO A 38 2.80 -3.17 19.16
C PRO A 38 1.84 -4.17 19.82
N ASP A 39 1.91 -5.45 19.46
CA ASP A 39 1.07 -6.50 20.05
C ASP A 39 1.31 -6.66 21.57
N ALA A 40 2.56 -6.54 22.01
CA ALA A 40 2.91 -6.60 23.44
C ALA A 40 2.31 -5.45 24.26
N ILE A 41 2.23 -4.23 23.71
CA ILE A 41 1.57 -3.09 24.36
C ILE A 41 0.05 -3.21 24.27
N TRP A 42 -0.47 -3.73 23.16
CA TRP A 42 -1.92 -3.80 22.93
C TRP A 42 -2.63 -4.67 23.96
N GLN A 43 -2.03 -5.80 24.36
CA GLN A 43 -2.54 -6.72 25.38
C GLN A 43 -4.04 -7.05 25.21
N GLY A 44 -4.45 -7.37 23.98
CA GLY A 44 -5.85 -7.72 23.69
C GLY A 44 -6.84 -6.54 23.80
N GLY A 45 -6.36 -5.30 23.73
CA GLY A 45 -7.19 -4.09 23.76
C GLY A 45 -7.00 -3.21 24.98
N ALA A 46 -6.24 -3.66 25.98
CA ALA A 46 -6.00 -2.87 27.19
C ALA A 46 -5.19 -1.61 26.90
N ASN A 47 -4.19 -1.69 26.01
CA ASN A 47 -3.29 -0.58 25.63
C ASN A 47 -2.74 0.21 26.83
N THR A 48 -2.50 -0.49 27.95
CA THR A 48 -2.04 0.14 29.20
C THR A 48 -0.60 0.62 29.00
N PRO A 49 -0.23 1.83 29.46
CA PRO A 49 1.13 2.32 29.31
C PRO A 49 2.16 1.39 29.97
N LEU A 50 3.16 0.95 29.20
CA LEU A 50 4.24 0.08 29.67
C LEU A 50 5.61 0.76 29.52
N SER A 51 6.50 0.56 30.49
CA SER A 51 7.91 0.97 30.34
C SER A 51 8.65 0.07 29.34
N ALA A 52 9.77 0.55 28.79
CA ALA A 52 10.56 -0.25 27.86
C ALA A 52 11.02 -1.60 28.47
N ALA A 53 11.32 -1.63 29.77
CA ALA A 53 11.66 -2.87 30.49
C ALA A 53 10.47 -3.84 30.57
N GLN A 54 9.26 -3.33 30.83
CA GLN A 54 8.03 -4.13 30.84
C GLN A 54 7.69 -4.66 29.44
N ILE A 55 7.92 -3.87 28.39
CA ILE A 55 7.73 -4.32 27.01
C ILE A 55 8.72 -5.45 26.69
N LEU A 56 10.01 -5.28 27.04
CA LEU A 56 11.03 -6.30 26.80
C LEU A 56 10.72 -7.61 27.51
N SER A 57 10.20 -7.60 28.74
CA SER A 57 9.84 -8.85 29.43
C SER A 57 8.68 -9.59 28.75
N LEU A 58 7.82 -8.89 28.01
CA LEU A 58 6.76 -9.49 27.21
C LEU A 58 7.26 -10.05 25.87
N VAL A 59 8.15 -9.34 25.18
CA VAL A 59 8.64 -9.74 23.85
C VAL A 59 9.85 -10.68 23.89
N LEU A 60 10.63 -10.65 24.98
CA LEU A 60 11.80 -11.49 25.24
C LEU A 60 11.69 -12.11 26.64
N PRO A 61 10.75 -13.06 26.87
CA PRO A 61 10.50 -13.62 28.20
C PRO A 61 11.70 -14.41 28.77
N SER A 62 12.57 -14.92 27.90
CA SER A 62 13.82 -15.59 28.30
C SER A 62 14.91 -14.62 28.77
N GLY A 63 14.63 -13.30 28.78
CA GLY A 63 15.59 -12.25 29.09
C GLY A 63 16.42 -11.79 27.90
N GLY A 64 17.21 -10.73 28.11
CA GLY A 64 18.00 -10.05 27.08
C GLY A 64 17.39 -8.72 26.64
N GLY A 65 17.98 -8.12 25.62
CA GLY A 65 17.63 -6.77 25.17
C GLY A 65 18.14 -5.68 26.12
N ASP A 66 18.02 -4.44 25.67
CA ASP A 66 18.43 -3.26 26.43
C ASP A 66 17.27 -2.25 26.46
N ALA A 67 16.74 -2.01 27.65
CA ALA A 67 15.54 -1.19 27.83
C ALA A 67 15.80 0.28 27.43
N GLU A 68 17.02 0.78 27.61
CA GLU A 68 17.38 2.14 27.21
C GLU A 68 17.38 2.29 25.68
N ASN A 69 17.92 1.31 24.95
CA ASN A 69 17.89 1.27 23.49
C ASN A 69 16.46 1.13 22.95
N LEU A 70 15.63 0.26 23.53
CA LEU A 70 14.22 0.19 23.15
C LEU A 70 13.51 1.52 23.42
N GLN A 71 13.75 2.15 24.58
CA GLN A 71 13.19 3.46 24.90
C GLN A 71 13.61 4.52 23.87
N ARG A 72 14.86 4.53 23.40
CA ARG A 72 15.31 5.46 22.34
C ARG A 72 14.54 5.28 21.03
N VAL A 73 14.28 4.03 20.63
CA VAL A 73 13.46 3.69 19.45
C VAL A 73 12.01 4.16 19.65
N LEU A 74 11.41 3.86 20.80
CA LEU A 74 10.03 4.27 21.13
C LEU A 74 9.87 5.80 21.17
N ARG A 75 10.85 6.52 21.71
CA ARG A 75 10.87 7.99 21.75
C ARG A 75 10.89 8.61 20.36
N MET A 76 11.70 8.05 19.46
CA MET A 76 11.70 8.48 18.05
C MET A 76 10.30 8.26 17.46
N LEU A 77 9.72 7.06 17.61
CA LEU A 77 8.41 6.76 17.03
C LEU A 77 7.26 7.55 17.68
N THR A 78 7.44 8.00 18.94
CA THR A 78 6.54 8.94 19.62
C THR A 78 6.51 10.29 18.91
N SER A 79 7.65 10.81 18.41
CA SER A 79 7.67 12.10 17.69
C SER A 79 6.96 12.06 16.33
N TYR A 80 6.76 10.86 15.78
CA TYR A 80 5.96 10.61 14.57
C TYR A 80 4.56 10.07 14.89
N GLY A 81 4.14 10.16 16.16
CA GLY A 81 2.78 9.85 16.58
C GLY A 81 2.42 8.38 16.58
N VAL A 82 3.37 7.44 16.60
CA VAL A 82 3.10 5.98 16.70
C VAL A 82 2.75 5.57 18.13
N PHE A 83 3.39 6.20 19.11
CA PHE A 83 3.16 5.97 20.54
C PHE A 83 2.80 7.27 21.25
N THR A 84 2.06 7.15 22.35
CA THR A 84 1.92 8.20 23.36
C THR A 84 2.90 7.92 24.48
N GLU A 85 3.69 8.92 24.84
CA GLU A 85 4.62 8.86 25.97
C GLU A 85 3.98 9.40 27.24
N HIS A 86 4.16 8.68 28.34
CA HIS A 86 3.66 8.98 29.68
C HIS A 86 4.84 9.07 30.65
N LEU A 87 4.86 10.11 31.48
CA LEU A 87 5.88 10.33 32.53
C LEU A 87 5.20 10.23 33.90
N GLU A 88 5.70 9.34 34.77
CA GLU A 88 5.23 9.26 36.15
C GLU A 88 5.94 10.32 37.00
N ASP A 89 5.36 11.52 37.10
CA ASP A 89 5.89 12.69 37.82
C ASP A 89 7.16 13.33 37.23
N SER A 90 7.33 14.64 37.48
CA SER A 90 8.44 15.46 36.95
C SER A 90 9.82 15.10 37.51
N SER A 91 9.89 14.23 38.52
CA SER A 91 11.12 13.73 39.12
C SER A 91 11.53 12.33 38.64
N SER A 92 10.63 11.57 37.99
CA SER A 92 10.96 10.25 37.44
C SER A 92 11.53 10.37 36.03
N SER A 93 12.55 9.58 35.76
CA SER A 93 13.08 9.37 34.41
C SER A 93 12.36 8.24 33.66
N GLU A 94 11.46 7.50 34.33
CA GLU A 94 10.77 6.35 33.73
C GLU A 94 9.67 6.82 32.77
N ARG A 95 9.83 6.43 31.49
CA ARG A 95 8.86 6.67 30.42
C ARG A 95 8.06 5.41 30.16
N LYS A 96 6.74 5.58 30.06
CA LYS A 96 5.80 4.52 29.65
C LYS A 96 5.16 4.87 28.33
N TYR A 97 4.77 3.86 27.57
CA TYR A 97 4.28 3.99 26.20
C TYR A 97 2.97 3.24 26.02
N SER A 98 2.01 3.90 25.38
CA SER A 98 0.80 3.27 24.83
C SER A 98 0.72 3.54 23.31
N LEU A 99 -0.05 2.75 22.58
CA LEU A 99 -0.24 2.96 21.14
C LEU A 99 -1.22 4.11 20.88
N THR A 100 -0.90 4.93 19.88
CA THR A 100 -1.87 5.83 19.23
C THR A 100 -2.69 5.06 18.20
N ASP A 101 -3.59 5.74 17.46
CA ASP A 101 -4.29 5.12 16.34
C ASP A 101 -3.35 4.69 15.20
N ILE A 102 -2.25 5.42 14.97
CA ILE A 102 -1.20 5.00 14.03
C ILE A 102 -0.55 3.71 14.52
N GLY A 103 -0.13 3.66 15.79
CA GLY A 103 0.50 2.47 16.36
C GLY A 103 -0.41 1.24 16.36
N LYS A 104 -1.71 1.43 16.58
CA LYS A 104 -2.71 0.33 16.52
C LYS A 104 -2.79 -0.31 15.14
N THR A 105 -2.46 0.39 14.06
CA THR A 105 -2.43 -0.22 12.71
C THR A 105 -1.38 -1.33 12.57
N LEU A 106 -0.37 -1.35 13.45
CA LEU A 106 0.69 -2.36 13.46
C LEU A 106 0.32 -3.61 14.27
N VAL A 107 -0.73 -3.54 15.08
CA VAL A 107 -1.23 -4.66 15.89
C VAL A 107 -1.91 -5.66 14.98
N THR A 108 -1.63 -6.94 15.18
CA THR A 108 -2.26 -8.03 14.44
C THR A 108 -3.70 -8.21 14.91
N ASP A 109 -4.66 -8.04 13.99
CA ASP A 109 -6.09 -8.22 14.30
C ASP A 109 -6.48 -9.71 14.37
N ALA A 110 -7.75 -9.98 14.66
CA ALA A 110 -8.28 -11.34 14.79
C ALA A 110 -8.23 -12.16 13.48
N ASP A 111 -8.19 -11.48 12.32
CA ASP A 111 -8.04 -12.10 11.01
C ASP A 111 -6.55 -12.31 10.64
N GLY A 112 -5.63 -11.90 11.52
CA GLY A 112 -4.18 -11.96 11.29
C GLY A 112 -3.63 -10.81 10.44
N LEU A 113 -4.37 -9.71 10.31
CA LEU A 113 -4.04 -8.58 9.45
C LEU A 113 -3.44 -7.42 10.25
N SER A 114 -2.43 -6.76 9.69
CA SER A 114 -1.89 -5.49 10.18
C SER A 114 -1.05 -4.80 9.10
N TYR A 115 -0.65 -3.56 9.35
CA TYR A 115 0.34 -2.84 8.55
C TYR A 115 1.79 -3.27 8.86
N GLY A 116 2.01 -4.10 9.89
CA GLY A 116 3.34 -4.59 10.26
C GLY A 116 4.08 -5.27 9.10
N PRO A 117 3.50 -6.29 8.45
CA PRO A 117 4.09 -6.92 7.26
C PRO A 117 4.38 -5.93 6.12
N TYR A 118 3.55 -4.90 5.92
CA TYR A 118 3.77 -3.85 4.92
C TYR A 118 5.04 -3.05 5.20
N VAL A 119 5.25 -2.66 6.46
CA VAL A 119 6.51 -2.04 6.91
C VAL A 119 7.69 -2.96 6.65
N LEU A 120 7.60 -4.24 7.01
CA LEU A 120 8.72 -5.17 6.83
C LEU A 120 9.04 -5.40 5.35
N GLN A 121 8.03 -5.48 4.49
CA GLN A 121 8.19 -5.71 3.05
C GLN A 121 8.96 -4.58 2.37
N HIS A 122 8.67 -3.32 2.70
CA HIS A 122 9.35 -2.15 2.13
C HIS A 122 10.85 -2.06 2.47
N HIS A 123 11.27 -2.79 3.50
CA HIS A 123 12.63 -2.75 4.06
C HIS A 123 13.34 -4.10 4.00
N GLN A 124 12.93 -4.98 3.09
CA GLN A 124 13.73 -6.17 2.78
C GLN A 124 15.02 -5.73 2.07
N ASP A 125 16.12 -6.43 2.33
CA ASP A 125 17.47 -6.07 1.86
C ASP A 125 17.55 -5.78 0.36
N ALA A 126 16.85 -6.57 -0.46
CA ALA A 126 16.80 -6.41 -1.93
C ALA A 126 16.19 -5.07 -2.37
N LEU A 127 15.16 -4.58 -1.67
CA LEU A 127 14.55 -3.27 -1.94
C LEU A 127 15.43 -2.16 -1.37
N MET A 128 16.00 -2.37 -0.18
CA MET A 128 16.92 -1.41 0.43
C MET A 128 18.13 -1.12 -0.46
N GLY A 129 18.67 -2.14 -1.14
CA GLY A 129 19.75 -1.95 -2.12
C GLY A 129 19.36 -1.05 -3.30
N ALA A 130 18.10 -1.13 -3.75
CA ALA A 130 17.61 -0.37 -4.91
C ALA A 130 17.50 1.15 -4.63
N TRP A 131 17.23 1.55 -3.38
CA TRP A 131 17.06 2.96 -3.02
C TRP A 131 18.31 3.82 -3.25
N SER A 132 19.51 3.22 -3.18
CA SER A 132 20.76 3.92 -3.50
C SER A 132 20.87 4.29 -4.99
N LEU A 133 20.08 3.63 -5.85
CA LEU A 133 20.08 3.76 -7.30
C LEU A 133 18.86 4.54 -7.82
N VAL A 134 18.07 5.23 -7.00
CA VAL A 134 16.88 5.98 -7.48
C VAL A 134 17.23 6.97 -8.60
N HIS A 135 18.37 7.65 -8.48
CA HIS A 135 18.86 8.59 -9.49
C HIS A 135 19.07 7.95 -10.88
N GLU A 136 19.33 6.64 -10.94
CA GLU A 136 19.49 5.88 -12.18
C GLU A 136 18.18 5.77 -12.98
N ALA A 137 17.01 5.87 -12.33
CA ALA A 137 15.73 5.94 -13.03
C ALA A 137 15.59 7.22 -13.86
N VAL A 138 16.25 8.31 -13.43
CA VAL A 138 16.28 9.59 -14.15
C VAL A 138 17.28 9.53 -15.31
N LEU A 139 18.44 8.93 -15.08
CA LEU A 139 19.51 8.83 -16.08
C LEU A 139 19.17 7.85 -17.21
N ASP A 140 18.60 6.70 -16.85
CA ASP A 140 18.18 5.66 -17.78
C ASP A 140 16.86 5.02 -17.30
N PRO A 141 15.71 5.52 -17.81
CA PRO A 141 14.38 5.05 -17.42
C PRO A 141 13.98 3.74 -18.12
N THR A 142 14.88 3.08 -18.86
CA THR A 142 14.57 1.82 -19.54
C THR A 142 14.69 0.60 -18.62
N THR A 143 15.45 0.74 -17.52
CA THR A 143 15.69 -0.33 -16.55
C THR A 143 15.47 0.21 -15.14
N GLU A 144 14.63 -0.47 -14.34
CA GLU A 144 14.31 -0.01 -12.99
C GLU A 144 15.50 -0.14 -12.03
N PRO A 145 15.65 0.78 -11.05
CA PRO A 145 16.70 0.68 -10.02
C PRO A 145 16.79 -0.68 -9.33
N PHE A 146 15.64 -1.33 -9.07
CA PHE A 146 15.62 -2.68 -8.51
C PHE A 146 16.31 -3.71 -9.41
N VAL A 147 16.06 -3.68 -10.72
CA VAL A 147 16.72 -4.57 -11.68
C VAL A 147 18.22 -4.27 -11.73
N LYS A 148 18.62 -3.00 -11.71
CA LYS A 148 20.04 -2.62 -11.65
C LYS A 148 20.74 -3.17 -10.40
N ALA A 149 20.05 -3.17 -9.25
CA ALA A 149 20.60 -3.69 -8.00
C ALA A 149 20.58 -5.23 -7.88
N ASN A 150 19.56 -5.89 -8.44
CA ASN A 150 19.28 -7.31 -8.17
C ASN A 150 19.34 -8.23 -9.40
N GLY A 151 19.52 -7.68 -10.60
CA GLY A 151 19.68 -8.40 -11.86
C GLY A 151 18.38 -8.90 -12.53
N GLU A 152 17.22 -8.78 -11.87
CA GLU A 152 15.93 -9.21 -12.40
C GLU A 152 14.76 -8.39 -11.81
N PRO A 153 13.57 -8.39 -12.45
CA PRO A 153 12.40 -7.67 -11.96
C PRO A 153 11.92 -8.14 -10.58
N ALA A 154 11.37 -7.22 -9.80
CA ALA A 154 10.96 -7.44 -8.41
C ALA A 154 10.03 -8.66 -8.23
N TYR A 155 8.96 -8.77 -9.02
CA TYR A 155 8.03 -9.92 -8.92
C TYR A 155 8.71 -11.26 -9.21
N SER A 156 9.58 -11.32 -10.23
CA SER A 156 10.36 -12.52 -10.55
C SER A 156 11.32 -12.88 -9.41
N TYR A 157 11.95 -11.87 -8.81
CA TYR A 157 12.88 -12.03 -7.71
C TYR A 157 12.21 -12.62 -6.46
N TYR A 158 11.08 -12.04 -6.02
CA TYR A 158 10.36 -12.54 -4.85
C TYR A 158 9.72 -13.89 -5.13
N GLY A 159 9.19 -14.10 -6.34
CA GLY A 159 8.53 -15.35 -6.73
C GLY A 159 9.42 -16.59 -6.62
N LYS A 160 10.75 -16.42 -6.69
CA LYS A 160 11.75 -17.47 -6.47
C LYS A 160 12.08 -17.73 -5.00
N LYS A 161 11.63 -16.87 -4.08
CA LYS A 161 12.00 -16.87 -2.66
C LYS A 161 10.75 -16.97 -1.77
N PRO A 162 10.38 -18.18 -1.31
CA PRO A 162 9.12 -18.42 -0.60
C PRO A 162 8.87 -17.51 0.60
N GLU A 163 9.91 -17.23 1.41
CA GLU A 163 9.79 -16.35 2.57
C GLU A 163 9.50 -14.89 2.16
N MET A 164 10.21 -14.35 1.17
CA MET A 164 10.00 -12.99 0.68
C MET A 164 8.63 -12.84 0.03
N ASN A 165 8.23 -13.82 -0.79
CA ASN A 165 6.91 -13.86 -1.41
C ASN A 165 5.80 -13.96 -0.36
N GLY A 166 5.98 -14.80 0.66
CA GLY A 166 5.03 -14.92 1.77
C GLY A 166 4.88 -13.62 2.55
N LEU A 167 5.97 -12.88 2.78
CA LEU A 167 5.91 -11.56 3.41
C LEU A 167 5.19 -10.54 2.52
N MET A 168 5.47 -10.53 1.21
CA MET A 168 4.76 -9.68 0.25
C MET A 168 3.25 -9.95 0.26
N GLN A 169 2.84 -11.22 0.25
CA GLN A 169 1.43 -11.59 0.32
C GLN A 169 0.77 -11.12 1.62
N LYS A 170 1.43 -11.28 2.77
CA LYS A 170 0.94 -10.77 4.06
C LYS A 170 0.84 -9.24 4.08
N ALA A 171 1.84 -8.55 3.54
CA ALA A 171 1.85 -7.10 3.39
C ALA A 171 0.66 -6.60 2.57
N MET A 172 0.44 -7.22 1.41
CA MET A 172 -0.66 -6.84 0.52
C MET A 172 -2.03 -7.18 1.13
N ALA A 173 -2.18 -8.32 1.82
CA ALA A 173 -3.40 -8.66 2.52
C ALA A 173 -3.74 -7.63 3.63
N GLY A 174 -2.73 -7.26 4.43
CA GLY A 174 -2.87 -6.31 5.53
C GLY A 174 -3.38 -4.93 5.11
N VAL A 175 -3.02 -4.47 3.91
CA VAL A 175 -3.50 -3.17 3.37
C VAL A 175 -4.75 -3.32 2.49
N SER A 176 -4.82 -4.38 1.70
CA SER A 176 -5.90 -4.59 0.71
C SER A 176 -7.24 -4.93 1.37
N VAL A 177 -7.25 -5.76 2.42
CA VAL A 177 -8.50 -6.20 3.04
C VAL A 177 -9.23 -5.05 3.75
N PRO A 178 -8.58 -4.23 4.61
CA PRO A 178 -9.24 -3.05 5.19
C PRO A 178 -9.73 -2.06 4.13
N PHE A 179 -8.93 -1.85 3.07
CA PHE A 179 -9.34 -1.01 1.95
C PHE A 179 -10.61 -1.54 1.27
N MET A 180 -10.65 -2.82 0.91
CA MET A 180 -11.82 -3.42 0.27
C MET A 180 -13.05 -3.47 1.19
N LYS A 181 -12.87 -3.70 2.50
CA LYS A 181 -13.97 -3.59 3.48
C LYS A 181 -14.61 -2.20 3.42
N ASN A 182 -13.81 -1.14 3.33
CA ASN A 182 -14.31 0.24 3.20
C ASN A 182 -15.00 0.50 1.86
N VAL A 183 -14.38 0.11 0.74
CA VAL A 183 -14.99 0.24 -0.60
C VAL A 183 -16.36 -0.43 -0.62
N LEU A 184 -16.46 -1.68 -0.17
CA LEU A 184 -17.71 -2.45 -0.17
C LEU A 184 -18.79 -1.90 0.78
N ASN A 185 -18.42 -1.03 1.72
CA ASN A 185 -19.37 -0.38 2.62
C ASN A 185 -19.83 1.00 2.13
N SER A 186 -19.11 1.62 1.19
CA SER A 186 -19.38 2.99 0.75
C SER A 186 -19.65 3.14 -0.75
N TYR A 187 -19.28 2.14 -1.56
CA TYR A 187 -19.43 2.15 -3.01
C TYR A 187 -20.46 1.11 -3.48
N ASN A 188 -21.52 1.60 -4.13
CA ASN A 188 -22.64 0.77 -4.59
C ASN A 188 -22.51 0.36 -6.07
N GLY A 189 -21.37 0.60 -6.72
CA GLY A 189 -21.24 0.32 -8.16
C GLY A 189 -21.26 -1.15 -8.55
N PHE A 190 -21.22 -2.08 -7.58
CA PHE A 190 -21.43 -3.51 -7.81
C PHE A 190 -22.91 -3.92 -7.82
N GLU A 191 -23.83 -3.06 -7.41
CA GLU A 191 -25.27 -3.34 -7.45
C GLU A 191 -25.75 -3.53 -8.89
N GLY A 192 -26.55 -4.57 -9.14
CA GLY A 192 -27.12 -4.87 -10.45
C GLY A 192 -26.14 -5.51 -11.46
N VAL A 193 -24.87 -5.71 -11.09
CA VAL A 193 -23.89 -6.43 -11.93
C VAL A 193 -24.21 -7.92 -11.92
N ASN A 194 -24.42 -8.55 -13.09
CA ASN A 194 -24.60 -10.01 -13.18
C ASN A 194 -23.27 -10.72 -13.44
N LYS A 195 -22.45 -10.18 -14.34
CA LYS A 195 -21.12 -10.70 -14.68
C LYS A 195 -20.03 -9.70 -14.32
N LEU A 196 -19.09 -10.12 -13.46
CA LEU A 196 -17.96 -9.32 -13.00
C LEU A 196 -16.64 -9.99 -13.36
N VAL A 197 -15.69 -9.22 -13.90
CA VAL A 197 -14.30 -9.67 -14.10
C VAL A 197 -13.38 -8.84 -13.23
N ASP A 198 -12.55 -9.48 -12.42
CA ASP A 198 -11.43 -8.86 -11.68
C ASP A 198 -10.14 -9.06 -12.49
N VAL A 199 -9.61 -7.99 -13.08
CA VAL A 199 -8.39 -8.02 -13.91
C VAL A 199 -7.17 -7.73 -13.03
N GLY A 200 -6.19 -8.65 -13.07
CA GLY A 200 -5.08 -8.65 -12.14
C GLY A 200 -5.51 -9.10 -10.73
N GLY A 201 -6.53 -9.95 -10.65
CA GLY A 201 -7.15 -10.36 -9.38
C GLY A 201 -6.29 -11.30 -8.53
N SER A 202 -5.13 -11.74 -9.01
CA SER A 202 -4.16 -12.58 -8.29
C SER A 202 -4.82 -13.84 -7.71
N ALA A 203 -4.78 -14.02 -6.39
CA ALA A 203 -5.43 -15.14 -5.69
C ALA A 203 -6.97 -15.04 -5.67
N GLY A 204 -7.57 -13.93 -6.08
CA GLY A 204 -9.02 -13.72 -6.16
C GLY A 204 -9.66 -13.19 -4.87
N ASP A 205 -8.89 -12.68 -3.92
CA ASP A 205 -9.40 -12.21 -2.62
C ASP A 205 -10.37 -11.03 -2.74
N CYS A 206 -10.10 -10.05 -3.61
CA CYS A 206 -10.99 -8.92 -3.84
C CYS A 206 -12.34 -9.42 -4.36
N LEU A 207 -12.32 -10.28 -5.38
CA LEU A 207 -13.52 -10.88 -5.95
C LEU A 207 -14.31 -11.71 -4.93
N ARG A 208 -13.63 -12.50 -4.07
CA ARG A 208 -14.25 -13.21 -2.94
C ARG A 208 -15.00 -12.26 -2.01
N MET A 209 -14.39 -11.15 -1.63
CA MET A 209 -15.01 -10.15 -0.76
C MET A 209 -16.21 -9.47 -1.44
N ILE A 210 -16.10 -9.14 -2.73
CA ILE A 210 -17.19 -8.56 -3.51
C ILE A 210 -18.39 -9.52 -3.53
N LEU A 211 -18.18 -10.81 -3.80
CA LEU A 211 -19.26 -11.82 -3.83
C LEU A 211 -19.94 -12.03 -2.47
N GLN A 212 -19.19 -11.94 -1.37
CA GLN A 212 -19.75 -12.02 -0.02
C GLN A 212 -20.72 -10.85 0.27
N LYS A 213 -20.42 -9.65 -0.23
CA LYS A 213 -21.26 -8.47 -0.06
C LYS A 213 -22.39 -8.39 -1.08
N HIS A 214 -22.13 -8.81 -2.31
CA HIS A 214 -23.03 -8.71 -3.46
C HIS A 214 -23.31 -10.10 -4.05
N PRO A 215 -24.09 -10.95 -3.35
CA PRO A 215 -24.42 -12.30 -3.83
C PRO A 215 -25.31 -12.30 -5.09
N THR A 216 -25.73 -11.13 -5.57
CA THR A 216 -26.46 -10.94 -6.82
C THR A 216 -25.59 -11.10 -8.07
N VAL A 217 -24.26 -11.00 -7.93
CA VAL A 217 -23.30 -11.30 -9.02
C VAL A 217 -23.35 -12.80 -9.30
N LYS A 218 -23.75 -13.19 -10.51
CA LYS A 218 -23.98 -14.58 -10.92
C LYS A 218 -22.75 -15.24 -11.51
N GLU A 219 -21.93 -14.48 -12.22
CA GLU A 219 -20.70 -14.96 -12.83
C GLU A 219 -19.55 -14.04 -12.43
N ALA A 220 -18.53 -14.60 -11.78
CA ALA A 220 -17.37 -13.86 -11.32
C ALA A 220 -16.11 -14.52 -11.87
N ILE A 221 -15.32 -13.75 -12.62
CA ILE A 221 -14.10 -14.23 -13.25
C ILE A 221 -12.90 -13.53 -12.59
N ASN A 222 -12.03 -14.31 -11.97
CA ASN A 222 -10.70 -13.83 -11.58
C ASN A 222 -9.76 -14.01 -12.79
N PHE A 223 -9.30 -12.90 -13.36
CA PHE A 223 -8.47 -12.88 -14.56
C PHE A 223 -7.06 -12.38 -14.24
N ASP A 224 -6.06 -13.22 -14.48
CA ASP A 224 -4.64 -12.89 -14.28
C ASP A 224 -3.79 -13.72 -15.26
N LEU A 225 -2.46 -13.61 -15.17
CA LEU A 225 -1.54 -14.43 -15.94
C LEU A 225 -1.77 -15.93 -15.65
N PRO A 226 -1.62 -16.83 -16.65
CA PRO A 226 -1.88 -18.26 -16.49
C PRO A 226 -1.19 -18.89 -15.28
N GLU A 227 0.08 -18.56 -15.05
CA GLU A 227 0.89 -19.07 -13.95
C GLU A 227 0.47 -18.54 -12.56
N VAL A 228 -0.21 -17.40 -12.52
CA VAL A 228 -0.75 -16.80 -11.29
C VAL A 228 -2.05 -17.50 -10.92
N VAL A 229 -3.02 -17.54 -11.85
CA VAL A 229 -4.31 -18.19 -11.58
C VAL A 229 -4.20 -19.70 -11.37
N ALA A 230 -3.18 -20.37 -11.94
CA ALA A 230 -2.92 -21.78 -11.70
C ALA A 230 -2.59 -22.10 -10.22
N LYS A 231 -2.15 -21.09 -9.45
CA LYS A 231 -1.84 -21.20 -8.02
C LYS A 231 -2.93 -20.62 -7.13
N ALA A 232 -3.99 -20.05 -7.71
CA ALA A 232 -5.08 -19.45 -6.95
C ALA A 232 -5.89 -20.53 -6.22
N PRO A 233 -6.32 -20.26 -4.97
CA PRO A 233 -7.16 -21.20 -4.24
C PRO A 233 -8.55 -21.29 -4.88
N HIS A 234 -9.21 -22.43 -4.75
CA HIS A 234 -10.61 -22.56 -5.16
C HIS A 234 -11.50 -21.64 -4.30
N ILE A 235 -12.22 -20.72 -4.96
CA ILE A 235 -13.20 -19.83 -4.32
C ILE A 235 -14.59 -20.15 -4.88
N PRO A 236 -15.58 -20.52 -4.04
CA PRO A 236 -16.94 -20.79 -4.49
C PRO A 236 -17.54 -19.60 -5.27
N GLY A 237 -18.06 -19.87 -6.46
CA GLY A 237 -18.66 -18.84 -7.33
C GLY A 237 -17.67 -18.05 -8.19
N VAL A 238 -16.36 -18.32 -8.07
CA VAL A 238 -15.31 -17.68 -8.89
C VAL A 238 -14.74 -18.67 -9.90
N ILE A 239 -14.59 -18.20 -11.13
CA ILE A 239 -13.91 -18.91 -12.22
C ILE A 239 -12.55 -18.25 -12.43
N HIS A 240 -11.48 -19.03 -12.34
CA HIS A 240 -10.12 -18.55 -12.62
C HIS A 240 -9.82 -18.68 -14.11
N VAL A 241 -9.47 -17.57 -14.76
CA VAL A 241 -9.16 -17.52 -16.20
C VAL A 241 -7.78 -16.92 -16.41
N GLY A 242 -6.89 -17.72 -17.01
CA GLY A 242 -5.54 -17.28 -17.37
C GLY A 242 -5.54 -16.52 -18.69
N GLY A 243 -4.85 -15.39 -18.75
CA GLY A 243 -4.67 -14.65 -20.00
C GLY A 243 -3.75 -13.44 -19.86
N ASP A 244 -3.85 -12.55 -20.84
CA ASP A 244 -3.02 -11.36 -20.94
C ASP A 244 -3.92 -10.16 -21.24
N MET A 245 -4.01 -9.24 -20.29
CA MET A 245 -4.87 -8.06 -20.38
C MET A 245 -4.50 -7.11 -21.53
N PHE A 246 -3.25 -7.17 -22.03
CA PHE A 246 -2.83 -6.41 -23.21
C PHE A 246 -3.39 -7.00 -24.51
N LYS A 247 -3.83 -8.26 -24.50
CA LYS A 247 -4.42 -8.93 -25.65
C LYS A 247 -5.95 -8.88 -25.62
N SER A 248 -6.55 -9.34 -24.52
CA SER A 248 -8.00 -9.42 -24.39
C SER A 248 -8.41 -9.62 -22.93
N ILE A 249 -9.56 -9.06 -22.56
CA ILE A 249 -10.20 -9.24 -21.26
C ILE A 249 -11.52 -9.98 -21.47
N PRO A 250 -11.91 -10.95 -20.60
CA PRO A 250 -13.19 -11.62 -20.70
C PRO A 250 -14.37 -10.63 -20.67
N ALA A 251 -15.41 -10.88 -21.48
CA ALA A 251 -16.58 -10.01 -21.53
C ALA A 251 -17.36 -10.03 -20.21
N ALA A 252 -17.82 -8.88 -19.73
CA ALA A 252 -18.54 -8.73 -18.46
C ALA A 252 -19.42 -7.48 -18.42
N ASP A 253 -20.36 -7.41 -17.47
CA ASP A 253 -21.17 -6.20 -17.25
C ASP A 253 -20.35 -5.10 -16.55
N ALA A 254 -19.46 -5.53 -15.66
CA ALA A 254 -18.47 -4.68 -15.01
C ALA A 254 -17.10 -5.35 -14.99
N ILE A 255 -16.07 -4.53 -15.09
CA ILE A 255 -14.67 -4.92 -14.90
C ILE A 255 -14.15 -4.20 -13.66
N PHE A 256 -13.50 -4.92 -12.77
CA PHE A 256 -12.83 -4.40 -11.59
C PHE A 256 -11.32 -4.51 -11.77
N MET A 257 -10.60 -3.48 -11.34
CA MET A 257 -9.13 -3.46 -11.25
C MET A 257 -8.73 -2.80 -9.94
N LYS A 258 -7.66 -3.29 -9.30
CA LYS A 258 -7.10 -2.65 -8.12
C LYS A 258 -5.57 -2.64 -8.19
N TRP A 259 -4.98 -1.45 -8.13
CA TRP A 259 -3.53 -1.25 -8.18
C TRP A 259 -2.87 -1.82 -9.43
N ILE A 260 -3.58 -1.74 -10.56
CA ILE A 260 -3.09 -2.24 -11.85
C ILE A 260 -2.45 -1.09 -12.61
N LEU A 261 -3.16 0.03 -12.73
CA LEU A 261 -2.77 1.14 -13.60
C LEU A 261 -1.53 1.90 -13.08
N THR A 262 -1.20 1.78 -11.79
CA THR A 262 -0.02 2.43 -11.17
C THR A 262 1.31 1.94 -11.75
N THR A 263 1.39 0.68 -12.18
CA THR A 263 2.65 0.07 -12.62
C THR A 263 2.94 0.32 -14.10
N TRP A 264 1.98 0.84 -14.86
CA TRP A 264 2.07 0.93 -16.32
C TRP A 264 2.22 2.36 -16.82
N THR A 265 2.84 2.49 -17.99
CA THR A 265 2.91 3.76 -18.73
C THR A 265 1.52 4.20 -19.22
N ASP A 266 1.39 5.46 -19.65
CA ASP A 266 0.11 5.98 -20.15
C ASP A 266 -0.39 5.20 -21.39
N ASP A 267 0.51 4.82 -22.31
CA ASP A 267 0.17 4.02 -23.50
C ASP A 267 -0.27 2.59 -23.13
N GLU A 268 0.42 1.95 -22.18
CA GLU A 268 0.06 0.63 -21.67
C GLU A 268 -1.29 0.67 -20.92
N CYS A 269 -1.51 1.68 -20.06
CA CYS A 269 -2.80 1.92 -19.39
C CYS A 269 -3.93 2.12 -20.41
N LYS A 270 -3.71 2.95 -21.43
CA LYS A 270 -4.68 3.17 -22.49
C LYS A 270 -5.05 1.86 -23.19
N LEU A 271 -4.06 1.04 -23.56
CA LEU A 271 -4.30 -0.26 -24.19
C LEU A 271 -5.13 -1.20 -23.29
N ILE A 272 -4.80 -1.27 -22.00
CA ILE A 272 -5.58 -2.05 -21.00
C ILE A 272 -7.03 -1.54 -20.96
N MET A 273 -7.22 -0.23 -20.88
CA MET A 273 -8.54 0.39 -20.82
C MET A 273 -9.34 0.21 -22.12
N GLU A 274 -8.70 0.25 -23.29
CA GLU A 274 -9.35 -0.05 -24.58
C GLU A 274 -9.83 -1.51 -24.64
N ASN A 275 -9.06 -2.44 -24.09
CA ASN A 275 -9.47 -3.85 -23.98
C ASN A 275 -10.62 -4.03 -22.98
N CYS A 276 -10.64 -3.26 -21.88
CA CYS A 276 -11.78 -3.21 -20.98
C CYS A 276 -13.03 -2.70 -21.73
N TYR A 277 -12.89 -1.58 -22.46
CA TYR A 277 -13.98 -0.99 -23.23
C TYR A 277 -14.57 -1.96 -24.27
N LYS A 278 -13.73 -2.76 -24.94
CA LYS A 278 -14.17 -3.80 -25.89
C LYS A 278 -14.93 -4.93 -25.19
N ALA A 279 -14.53 -5.30 -23.97
CA ALA A 279 -15.13 -6.38 -23.19
C ALA A 279 -16.45 -5.98 -22.50
N LEU A 280 -16.75 -4.69 -22.38
CA LEU A 280 -17.97 -4.18 -21.77
C LEU A 280 -19.11 -4.00 -22.79
N PRO A 281 -20.37 -4.29 -22.43
CA PRO A 281 -21.55 -3.89 -23.20
C PRO A 281 -21.80 -2.38 -23.10
N VAL A 282 -22.75 -1.86 -23.88
CA VAL A 282 -23.26 -0.49 -23.71
C VAL A 282 -23.81 -0.32 -22.29
N GLY A 283 -23.41 0.73 -21.59
CA GLY A 283 -23.78 0.97 -20.18
C GLY A 283 -22.94 0.19 -19.17
N GLY A 284 -22.04 -0.70 -19.63
CA GLY A 284 -21.07 -1.40 -18.78
C GLY A 284 -20.02 -0.43 -18.21
N LYS A 285 -19.31 -0.86 -17.16
CA LYS A 285 -18.37 0.00 -16.44
C LYS A 285 -17.07 -0.69 -16.07
N LEU A 286 -15.99 0.09 -16.12
CA LEU A 286 -14.71 -0.22 -15.48
C LEU A 286 -14.65 0.48 -14.13
N ILE A 287 -14.33 -0.27 -13.09
CA ILE A 287 -14.20 0.15 -11.69
C ILE A 287 -12.74 -0.05 -11.28
N ALA A 288 -11.96 1.02 -11.23
CA ALA A 288 -10.54 0.97 -10.90
C ALA A 288 -10.28 1.55 -9.50
N CYS A 289 -9.61 0.82 -8.64
CA CYS A 289 -9.15 1.27 -7.33
C CYS A 289 -7.67 1.66 -7.40
N GLU A 290 -7.39 2.95 -7.39
CA GLU A 290 -6.04 3.48 -7.60
C GLU A 290 -5.70 4.60 -6.60
N PRO A 291 -4.41 4.79 -6.26
CA PRO A 291 -3.94 6.02 -5.62
C PRO A 291 -4.10 7.18 -6.61
N VAL A 292 -4.75 8.26 -6.15
CA VAL A 292 -4.98 9.47 -6.95
C VAL A 292 -4.19 10.63 -6.35
N LEU A 293 -3.18 11.09 -7.11
CA LEU A 293 -2.35 12.21 -6.71
C LEU A 293 -3.19 13.49 -6.61
N PRO A 294 -2.93 14.33 -5.60
CA PRO A 294 -3.47 15.68 -5.60
C PRO A 294 -2.90 16.46 -6.79
N LYS A 295 -3.66 17.44 -7.28
CA LYS A 295 -3.21 18.31 -8.36
C LYS A 295 -1.97 19.11 -7.98
N GLU A 296 -1.88 19.53 -6.72
CA GLU A 296 -0.79 20.32 -6.18
C GLU A 296 -0.10 19.55 -5.06
N SER A 297 1.22 19.74 -4.92
CA SER A 297 1.98 19.16 -3.82
C SER A 297 1.90 20.07 -2.59
N ASP A 298 1.44 19.52 -1.46
CA ASP A 298 1.46 20.15 -0.14
C ASP A 298 2.24 19.28 0.87
N ASP A 299 2.36 19.75 2.11
CA ASP A 299 3.07 19.07 3.20
C ASP A 299 2.19 18.11 4.00
N SER A 300 0.95 17.83 3.54
CA SER A 300 0.05 16.92 4.22
C SER A 300 0.60 15.49 4.22
N HIS A 301 0.19 14.70 5.23
CA HIS A 301 0.53 13.28 5.28
C HIS A 301 -0.02 12.51 4.06
N ARG A 302 -1.22 12.88 3.60
CA ARG A 302 -1.84 12.29 2.41
C ARG A 302 -0.97 12.47 1.18
N THR A 303 -0.56 13.72 0.90
CA THR A 303 0.25 14.03 -0.28
C THR A 303 1.61 13.36 -0.21
N ARG A 304 2.29 13.44 0.94
CA ARG A 304 3.59 12.75 1.13
C ARG A 304 3.48 11.26 0.88
N ALA A 305 2.51 10.59 1.51
CA ALA A 305 2.37 9.13 1.36
C ALA A 305 2.08 8.71 -0.10
N LEU A 306 1.28 9.49 -0.84
CA LEU A 306 0.97 9.21 -2.24
C LEU A 306 2.18 9.41 -3.16
N LEU A 307 2.97 10.45 -2.92
CA LEU A 307 4.21 10.73 -3.68
C LEU A 307 5.32 9.75 -3.32
N GLU A 308 5.46 9.37 -2.05
CA GLU A 308 6.39 8.31 -1.62
C GLU A 308 6.06 6.98 -2.31
N GLY A 309 4.77 6.65 -2.44
CA GLY A 309 4.31 5.48 -3.19
C GLY A 309 4.65 5.56 -4.68
N ASP A 310 4.55 6.73 -5.30
CA ASP A 310 4.92 6.93 -6.71
C ASP A 310 6.42 6.68 -6.94
N ILE A 311 7.27 7.25 -6.08
CA ILE A 311 8.72 7.00 -6.12
C ILE A 311 9.05 5.53 -5.83
N PHE A 312 8.28 4.87 -4.96
CA PHE A 312 8.43 3.42 -4.73
C PHE A 312 8.15 2.62 -6.00
N VAL A 313 7.06 2.91 -6.72
CA VAL A 313 6.75 2.26 -8.01
C VAL A 313 7.85 2.50 -9.03
N MET A 314 8.31 3.74 -9.17
CA MET A 314 9.42 4.11 -10.06
C MET A 314 10.71 3.32 -9.75
N THR A 315 11.00 3.13 -8.47
CA THR A 315 12.25 2.51 -8.00
C THR A 315 12.20 0.98 -8.09
N ILE A 316 11.07 0.38 -7.71
CA ILE A 316 10.97 -1.06 -7.45
C ILE A 316 10.34 -1.82 -8.61
N TYR A 317 9.31 -1.27 -9.25
CA TYR A 317 8.48 -2.02 -10.20
C TYR A 317 8.62 -1.57 -11.64
N ARG A 318 8.52 -0.27 -11.89
CA ARG A 318 8.54 0.27 -13.25
C ARG A 318 8.99 1.73 -13.24
N ALA A 319 10.14 2.03 -13.82
CA ALA A 319 10.72 3.38 -13.85
C ALA A 319 9.84 4.42 -14.57
N LYS A 320 8.97 3.96 -15.49
CA LYS A 320 7.98 4.81 -16.17
C LYS A 320 6.52 4.51 -15.77
N GLY A 321 6.30 3.60 -14.82
CA GLY A 321 5.02 3.50 -14.14
C GLY A 321 4.85 4.71 -13.23
N LYS A 322 3.62 5.19 -13.07
CA LYS A 322 3.34 6.37 -12.25
C LYS A 322 1.95 6.34 -11.64
N HIS A 323 1.85 6.94 -10.47
CA HIS A 323 0.58 7.43 -9.93
C HIS A 323 0.11 8.62 -10.76
N ARG A 324 -1.22 8.84 -10.79
CA ARG A 324 -1.84 9.84 -11.66
C ARG A 324 -2.80 10.71 -10.87
N THR A 325 -2.97 11.93 -11.35
CA THR A 325 -4.03 12.83 -10.90
C THR A 325 -5.39 12.37 -11.43
N GLU A 326 -6.47 12.86 -10.82
CA GLU A 326 -7.84 12.58 -11.28
C GLU A 326 -8.03 12.99 -12.75
N GLU A 327 -7.49 14.14 -13.16
CA GLU A 327 -7.60 14.63 -14.54
C GLU A 327 -6.84 13.74 -15.52
N GLU A 328 -5.63 13.26 -15.18
CA GLU A 328 -4.91 12.30 -16.02
C GLU A 328 -5.69 10.99 -16.21
N PHE A 329 -6.30 10.46 -15.14
CA PHE A 329 -7.16 9.28 -15.24
C PHE A 329 -8.38 9.54 -16.13
N LYS A 330 -9.04 10.69 -15.98
CA LYS A 330 -10.16 11.08 -16.83
C LYS A 330 -9.77 11.16 -18.30
N GLN A 331 -8.63 11.78 -18.62
CA GLN A 331 -8.13 11.86 -19.99
C GLN A 331 -7.77 10.50 -20.57
N LEU A 332 -7.18 9.60 -19.77
CA LEU A 332 -6.95 8.22 -20.18
C LEU A 332 -8.26 7.50 -20.53
N GLY A 333 -9.28 7.61 -19.67
CA GLY A 333 -10.62 7.06 -19.92
C GLY A 333 -11.24 7.56 -21.22
N LEU A 334 -11.22 8.87 -21.45
CA LEU A 334 -11.71 9.48 -22.69
C LEU A 334 -10.94 8.96 -23.91
N SER A 335 -9.62 8.86 -23.81
CA SER A 335 -8.77 8.37 -24.91
C SER A 335 -8.97 6.90 -25.24
N ALA A 336 -9.41 6.09 -24.26
CA ALA A 336 -9.75 4.68 -24.41
C ALA A 336 -11.22 4.44 -24.85
N GLY A 337 -12.01 5.51 -24.98
CA GLY A 337 -13.37 5.48 -25.50
C GLY A 337 -14.48 5.59 -24.45
N PHE A 338 -14.17 5.70 -23.15
CA PHE A 338 -15.18 5.87 -22.11
C PHE A 338 -15.71 7.33 -22.11
N PRO A 339 -16.99 7.57 -22.44
CA PRO A 339 -17.56 8.93 -22.47
C PRO A 339 -17.79 9.53 -21.08
N HIS A 340 -17.83 8.70 -20.03
CA HIS A 340 -18.20 9.11 -18.69
C HIS A 340 -17.17 8.65 -17.66
N PHE A 341 -16.87 9.54 -16.71
CA PHE A 341 -15.90 9.32 -15.64
C PHE A 341 -16.41 9.91 -14.33
N ARG A 342 -16.21 9.17 -13.23
CA ARG A 342 -16.49 9.65 -11.88
C ARG A 342 -15.47 9.09 -10.90
N ALA A 343 -14.92 9.97 -10.05
CA ALA A 343 -14.11 9.58 -8.91
C ALA A 343 -14.93 9.58 -7.62
N PHE A 344 -14.69 8.60 -6.75
CA PHE A 344 -15.31 8.47 -5.45
C PHE A 344 -14.23 8.38 -4.37
N TYR A 345 -14.27 9.33 -3.44
CA TYR A 345 -13.33 9.45 -2.34
C TYR A 345 -13.98 8.96 -1.04
N PHE A 346 -13.53 7.80 -0.58
CA PHE A 346 -13.99 7.18 0.68
C PHE A 346 -12.90 7.12 1.75
N HIS A 347 -11.64 7.20 1.33
CA HIS A 347 -10.46 7.24 2.18
C HIS A 347 -9.40 8.11 1.50
N ASP A 348 -8.54 8.75 2.28
CA ASP A 348 -7.56 9.72 1.76
C ASP A 348 -6.58 9.08 0.77
N PHE A 349 -6.19 7.83 0.98
CA PHE A 349 -5.13 7.19 0.20
C PHE A 349 -5.59 6.45 -1.07
N HIS A 350 -6.82 5.96 -1.14
CA HIS A 350 -7.26 5.12 -2.26
C HIS A 350 -8.66 5.53 -2.74
N THR A 351 -8.77 5.73 -4.04
CA THR A 351 -9.98 6.25 -4.70
C THR A 351 -10.58 5.17 -5.59
N VAL A 352 -11.91 5.13 -5.68
CA VAL A 352 -12.60 4.34 -6.71
C VAL A 352 -12.87 5.24 -7.90
N LEU A 353 -12.40 4.83 -9.07
CA LEU A 353 -12.57 5.49 -10.35
C LEU A 353 -13.53 4.66 -11.20
N GLU A 354 -14.65 5.23 -11.59
CA GLU A 354 -15.63 4.59 -12.46
C GLU A 354 -15.57 5.20 -13.85
N PHE A 355 -15.37 4.37 -14.86
CA PHE A 355 -15.42 4.71 -16.27
C PHE A 355 -16.58 3.96 -16.91
N GLN A 356 -17.58 4.68 -17.43
CA GLN A 356 -18.78 4.07 -17.99
C GLN A 356 -18.78 4.19 -19.52
N LYS A 357 -19.15 3.09 -20.18
CA LYS A 357 -19.25 2.95 -21.64
C LYS A 357 -20.56 3.44 -22.20
#